data_AF-A0A958G928-F1
#
_entry.id   AF-A0A958G928-F1
#
_cell.length_a   1.000
_cell.length_b   1.000
_cell.length_c   1.000
_cell.angle_alpha   90.00
_cell.angle_beta   90.00
_cell.angle_gamma   90.00
#
_symmetry.space_group_name_H-M   'P 1'
#
loop_
_entity.id
_entity.type
_entity.pdbx_description
1 polymer ?
#
loop_
_entity_poly.entity_id
_entity_poly.type
_entity_poly.pdbx_seq_one_letter_code
_entity_poly.pdbx_strand_id
1 'polypeptide(L)'
;MIQNLFHNIPPDLPEELFEVICRAPGLRVERILSRGHASPPDFWYDQEENELVFLLQGQAVLQVEGEASPRTLRPGDYLNLPAHCKHRVNWTDP
;
A
#
# COMPACT_ATOMS: atom_id res chain seq x y z
N MET A 1 11.89 -11.57 -20.03
CA MET A 1 12.87 -11.18 -19.00
C MET A 1 12.22 -11.32 -17.63
N ILE A 2 13.00 -11.60 -16.58
CA ILE A 2 12.51 -11.74 -15.21
C ILE A 2 12.71 -10.39 -14.50
N GLN A 3 11.66 -9.85 -13.87
CA GLN A 3 11.72 -8.60 -13.13
C GLN A 3 11.75 -8.86 -11.62
N ASN A 4 12.29 -7.93 -10.84
CA ASN A 4 12.46 -8.07 -9.40
C ASN A 4 11.85 -6.85 -8.68
N LEU A 5 10.99 -7.11 -7.68
CA LEU A 5 10.27 -6.07 -6.92
C LEU A 5 11.20 -5.17 -6.09
N PHE A 6 12.39 -5.66 -5.75
CA PHE A 6 13.40 -4.96 -4.93
C PHE A 6 14.47 -4.24 -5.75
N HIS A 7 14.38 -4.27 -7.08
CA HIS A 7 15.32 -3.57 -7.97
C HIS A 7 14.73 -2.23 -8.46
N ASN A 8 15.61 -1.35 -8.97
CA ASN A 8 15.26 -0.03 -9.50
C ASN A 8 14.54 0.87 -8.50
N ILE A 9 14.87 0.76 -7.21
CA ILE A 9 14.39 1.65 -6.17
C ILE A 9 15.20 2.96 -6.28
N PRO A 10 14.56 4.11 -6.54
CA PRO A 10 15.28 5.38 -6.65
C PRO A 10 15.86 5.78 -5.28
N PRO A 11 17.01 6.48 -5.26
CA PRO A 11 17.62 6.94 -4.01
C PRO A 11 16.73 7.97 -3.30
N ASP A 12 16.08 8.85 -4.07
CA ASP A 12 15.14 9.85 -3.59
C ASP A 12 13.71 9.47 -3.98
N LEU A 13 12.78 9.64 -3.03
CA LEU A 13 11.37 9.28 -3.21
C LEU A 13 10.49 10.33 -2.52
N PRO A 14 10.37 11.56 -3.08
CA PRO A 14 9.62 12.64 -2.44
C PRO A 14 8.12 12.34 -2.33
N GLU A 15 7.59 11.56 -3.27
CA GLU A 15 6.21 11.04 -3.28
C GLU A 15 6.27 9.53 -3.45
N GLU A 16 5.21 8.84 -3.04
CA GLU A 16 5.08 7.40 -3.29
C GLU A 16 5.14 7.12 -4.80
N LEU A 17 5.82 6.03 -5.17
CA LEU A 17 5.88 5.57 -6.56
C LEU A 17 4.94 4.39 -6.75
N PHE A 18 3.98 4.54 -7.64
CA PHE A 18 3.04 3.49 -8.04
C PHE A 18 3.38 2.98 -9.45
N GLU A 19 3.61 1.68 -9.58
CA GLU A 19 3.95 1.03 -10.84
C GLU A 19 3.02 -0.14 -11.12
N VAL A 20 2.28 -0.07 -12.23
CA VAL A 20 1.43 -1.18 -12.67
C VAL A 20 2.30 -2.30 -13.24
N ILE A 21 2.30 -3.46 -12.58
CA ILE A 21 2.97 -4.68 -13.03
C ILE A 21 2.14 -5.41 -14.08
N CYS A 22 0.83 -5.52 -13.81
CA CYS A 22 -0.11 -6.22 -14.69
C CYS A 22 -1.49 -5.58 -14.58
N ARG A 23 -2.20 -5.49 -15.71
CA ARG A 23 -3.58 -5.03 -15.77
C ARG A 23 -4.39 -5.92 -16.71
N ALA A 24 -5.57 -6.31 -16.27
CA ALA A 24 -6.56 -7.05 -17.03
C ALA A 24 -7.98 -6.55 -16.64
N PRO A 25 -9.04 -6.94 -17.35
CA PRO A 25 -10.40 -6.62 -16.93
C PRO A 25 -10.67 -7.12 -15.49
N GLY A 26 -10.95 -6.20 -14.56
CA GLY A 26 -11.22 -6.50 -13.16
C GLY A 26 -10.00 -6.91 -12.32
N LEU A 27 -8.77 -6.76 -12.84
CA LEU A 27 -7.54 -7.05 -12.09
C LEU A 27 -6.46 -6.03 -12.35
N ARG A 28 -5.85 -5.56 -11.28
CA ARG A 28 -4.70 -4.67 -11.29
C ARG A 28 -3.71 -5.12 -10.23
N VAL A 29 -2.46 -5.30 -10.65
CA VAL A 29 -1.35 -5.64 -9.76
C VAL A 29 -0.35 -4.50 -9.85
N GLU A 30 -0.05 -3.88 -8.71
CA GLU A 30 0.82 -2.71 -8.63
C GLU A 30 1.94 -2.96 -7.63
N ARG A 31 3.12 -2.40 -7.91
CA ARG A 31 4.19 -2.20 -6.94
C ARG A 31 4.07 -0.78 -6.41
N ILE A 32 4.13 -0.64 -5.09
CA ILE A 32 4.15 0.66 -4.42
C ILE A 32 5.48 0.75 -3.67
N LEU A 33 6.20 1.85 -3.88
CA LEU A 33 7.35 2.20 -3.06
C LEU A 33 6.97 3.40 -2.20
N SER A 34 7.19 3.28 -0.90
CA SER A 34 6.97 4.33 0.09
C SER A 34 8.27 4.52 0.89
N ARG A 35 8.48 5.74 1.39
CA ARG A 35 9.63 6.16 2.19
C ARG A 35 9.21 7.22 3.20
N GLY A 36 8.65 6.79 4.32
CA GLY A 36 8.14 7.71 5.35
C GLY A 36 6.83 8.43 4.96
N HIS A 37 6.20 8.06 3.84
CA HIS A 37 4.93 8.63 3.40
C HIS A 37 3.77 8.16 4.28
N ALA A 38 2.74 9.00 4.34
CA ALA A 38 1.48 8.70 4.98
C ALA A 38 0.36 9.40 4.21
N SER A 39 -0.86 8.87 4.33
CA SER A 39 -2.05 9.54 3.81
C SER A 39 -2.20 10.93 4.45
N PRO A 40 -2.56 11.97 3.66
CA PRO A 40 -2.79 13.31 4.18
C PRO A 40 -3.78 13.34 5.36
N PRO A 41 -3.76 14.39 6.19
CA PRO A 41 -4.79 14.61 7.20
C PRO A 41 -6.20 14.51 6.59
N ASP A 42 -7.11 13.85 7.32
CA ASP A 42 -8.52 13.64 6.96
C ASP A 42 -8.78 12.86 5.66
N PHE A 43 -7.73 12.37 4.97
CA PHE A 43 -7.86 11.53 3.79
C PHE A 43 -8.13 10.07 4.15
N TRP A 44 -9.08 9.47 3.44
CA TRP A 44 -9.41 8.05 3.48
C TRP A 44 -9.59 7.54 2.05
N TYR A 45 -8.99 6.39 1.76
CA TYR A 45 -9.32 5.62 0.55
C TYR A 45 -10.72 5.05 0.70
N ASP A 46 -11.54 5.14 -0.35
CA ASP A 46 -12.86 4.52 -0.49
C ASP A 46 -12.97 4.03 -1.94
N GLN A 47 -12.57 2.79 -2.18
CA GLN A 47 -12.44 2.22 -3.52
C GLN A 47 -13.62 1.32 -3.86
N GLU A 48 -14.06 1.33 -5.11
CA GLU A 48 -15.07 0.40 -5.63
C GLU A 48 -14.53 -1.03 -5.79
N GLU A 49 -13.21 -1.18 -5.88
CA GLU A 49 -12.53 -2.47 -6.05
C GLU A 49 -12.16 -3.08 -4.69
N ASN A 50 -12.12 -4.41 -4.61
CA ASN A 50 -11.44 -5.09 -3.50
C ASN A 50 -9.93 -4.96 -3.69
N GLU A 51 -9.20 -4.76 -2.61
CA GLU A 51 -7.75 -4.62 -2.60
C GLU A 51 -7.09 -5.67 -1.70
N LEU A 52 -6.02 -6.30 -2.20
CA LEU A 52 -5.17 -7.22 -1.44
C LEU A 52 -3.76 -6.67 -1.41
N VAL A 53 -3.37 -6.09 -0.27
CA VAL A 53 -2.04 -5.52 -0.04
C VAL A 53 -1.13 -6.56 0.59
N PHE A 54 0.11 -6.62 0.13
CA PHE A 54 1.19 -7.38 0.75
C PHE A 54 2.31 -6.42 1.13
N LEU A 55 2.79 -6.49 2.38
CA LEU A 55 4.00 -5.78 2.76
C LEU A 55 5.20 -6.67 2.50
N LEU A 56 6.05 -6.30 1.54
CA LEU A 56 7.21 -7.12 1.13
C LEU A 56 8.51 -6.74 1.84
N GLN A 57 8.68 -5.47 2.21
CA GLN A 57 9.87 -4.95 2.89
C GLN A 57 9.49 -3.72 3.72
N GLY A 58 10.24 -3.45 4.80
CA GLY A 58 10.00 -2.32 5.70
C GLY A 58 8.86 -2.59 6.68
N GLN A 59 8.14 -1.54 7.05
CA GLN A 59 6.99 -1.59 7.96
C GLN A 59 5.95 -0.55 7.52
N ALA A 60 4.68 -0.85 7.74
CA ALA A 60 3.58 0.09 7.51
C ALA A 60 2.55 0.03 8.64
N VAL A 61 1.88 1.15 8.89
CA VAL A 61 0.78 1.23 9.85
C VAL A 61 -0.44 1.76 9.11
N LEU A 62 -1.48 0.94 9.04
CA LEU A 62 -2.74 1.28 8.37
C LEU A 62 -3.86 1.41 9.40
N GLN A 63 -4.78 2.33 9.16
CA GLN A 63 -6.03 2.43 9.92
C GLN A 63 -7.20 2.10 9.00
N VAL A 64 -8.12 1.28 9.49
CA VAL A 64 -9.40 0.98 8.85
C VAL A 64 -10.50 1.72 9.61
N GLU A 65 -11.47 2.29 8.90
CA GLU A 65 -12.59 3.02 9.51
C GLU A 65 -13.38 2.08 10.44
N GLY A 66 -13.71 2.56 11.63
CA GLY A 66 -14.45 1.80 12.64
C GLY A 66 -13.59 0.89 13.54
N GLU A 67 -12.30 0.72 13.25
CA GLU A 67 -11.40 -0.04 14.13
C GLU A 67 -10.81 0.81 15.24
N ALA A 68 -10.74 0.25 16.45
CA ALA A 68 -10.24 0.95 17.63
C ALA A 68 -8.73 1.22 17.60
N SER A 69 -7.97 0.41 16.87
CA SER A 69 -6.50 0.50 16.80
C SER A 69 -6.00 0.29 15.37
N PRO A 70 -4.93 0.99 14.96
CA PRO A 70 -4.33 0.75 13.67
C PRO A 70 -3.65 -0.62 13.61
N ARG A 71 -3.55 -1.16 12.41
CA ARG A 71 -2.88 -2.42 12.09
C ARG A 71 -1.44 -2.14 11.68
N THR A 72 -0.48 -2.81 12.32
CA THR A 72 0.93 -2.76 11.94
C THR A 72 1.26 -3.96 11.06
N LEU A 73 1.75 -3.72 9.86
CA LEU A 73 2.22 -4.76 8.94
C LEU A 73 3.75 -4.88 9.00
N ARG A 74 4.26 -6.10 8.97
CA ARG A 74 5.67 -6.48 8.81
C ARG A 74 5.88 -7.28 7.52
N PRO A 75 7.12 -7.47 7.05
CA PRO A 75 7.38 -8.20 5.82
C PRO A 75 6.74 -9.59 5.85
N GLY A 76 5.94 -9.91 4.82
CA GLY A 76 5.15 -11.14 4.71
C GLY A 76 3.70 -11.02 5.16
N ASP A 77 3.33 -9.95 5.88
CA ASP A 77 1.94 -9.68 6.24
C ASP A 77 1.15 -9.22 5.00
N TYR A 78 -0.15 -9.52 5.01
CA TYR A 78 -1.09 -9.09 3.99
C TYR A 78 -2.41 -8.60 4.59
N LEU A 79 -3.12 -7.78 3.84
CA LEU A 79 -4.41 -7.23 4.22
C LEU A 79 -5.39 -7.32 3.05
N ASN A 80 -6.54 -7.94 3.29
CA ASN A 80 -7.68 -7.88 2.37
C ASN A 80 -8.59 -6.72 2.78
N LEU A 81 -8.80 -5.79 1.88
CA LEU A 81 -9.61 -4.59 2.03
C LEU A 81 -10.78 -4.68 1.04
N PRO A 82 -11.98 -5.06 1.49
CA PRO A 82 -13.15 -5.12 0.62
C PRO A 82 -13.47 -3.77 -0.02
N ALA A 83 -14.21 -3.78 -1.13
CA ALA A 83 -14.77 -2.57 -1.72
C ALA A 83 -15.52 -1.73 -0.66
N HIS A 84 -15.31 -0.42 -0.70
CA HIS A 84 -15.84 0.56 0.25
C HIS A 84 -15.37 0.40 1.71
N CYS A 85 -14.37 -0.45 1.95
CA CYS A 85 -13.67 -0.50 3.22
C CYS A 85 -12.75 0.72 3.32
N LYS A 86 -13.22 1.76 4.02
CA LYS A 86 -12.41 2.96 4.18
C LYS A 86 -11.17 2.68 4.98
N HIS A 87 -10.02 3.08 4.44
CA HIS A 87 -8.74 2.88 5.10
C HIS A 87 -7.77 4.01 4.75
N ARG A 88 -6.71 4.14 5.54
CA ARG A 88 -5.63 5.10 5.30
C ARG A 88 -4.30 4.57 5.81
N VAL A 89 -3.22 5.07 5.23
CA VAL A 89 -1.86 4.80 5.69
C VAL A 89 -1.49 5.87 6.72
N ASN A 90 -1.29 5.48 7.96
CA ASN A 90 -0.87 6.39 9.02
C ASN A 90 0.64 6.62 8.99
N TRP A 91 1.42 5.63 8.56
CA TRP A 91 2.89 5.69 8.55
C TRP A 91 3.51 4.57 7.70
N THR A 92 4.68 4.84 7.12
CA THR A 92 5.57 3.86 6.47
C THR A 92 7.01 4.07 6.91
N ASP A 93 7.84 3.02 6.82
CA ASP A 93 9.27 3.04 7.15
C ASP A 93 10.06 3.96 6.17
N PRO A 94 10.90 4.90 6.67
CA PRO A 94 11.70 5.82 5.84
C PRO A 94 13.05 5.26 5.33
#